data_AF-A0A9N9HIG0-F1
#
_entry.id   AF-A0A9N9HIG0-F1
#
_cell.length_a   1.000
_cell.length_b   1.000
_cell.length_c   1.000
_cell.angle_alpha   90.00
_cell.angle_beta   90.00
_cell.angle_gamma   90.00
#
_symmetry.space_group_name_H-M   'P 1'
#
loop_
_entity.id
_entity.type
_entity.pdbx_description
1 polymer ?
#
loop_
_entity_poly.entity_id
_entity_poly.type
_entity_poly.pdbx_seq_one_letter_code
_entity_poly.pdbx_strand_id
1 'polypeptide(L)'
;NINTYSFPVLSLEEALSCIPPPVTYSPKCTTSKTTTKINGDPPTSVLLWKDFFEEVNRFRFDQQPRFERPQFIPDKVVLNEEDVRVAIDINICLVLNRLTGLEYDFSKRPTHTLGIPDFTCHYLVESLILVLEVKRKHVLKDIKEQTFPEFYQADEKARMVIQQIYNYMGVNELRYSILATYDNHWFLRREHTELWISKTLPLQSESPPVLKAYAYLARQAKEDPQSLNPLRVPVPAHGDSNSRVLRSQSNLPDISSSQSVNQQPTSNTSVYQQSPNQQNLSFADFKFKSILGEGRSGKTLLCTFRGETIALKSVDLSKAPPYVLEEMQKEVEIYKDLADIQGKYIPKLVCYGYYGGGMSFVIGMTIAGTSLSEHKITKRQRTKALKGLEAIHKHGILHNDIREENILINDNGDVYLIDFGMAGRADIKKKRKLFDEEQLKFSNLLDKYNAHFVDVGLVIHATS
;
A
#
# COMPACT_ATOMS: atom_id res chain seq x y z
N ASN A 1 -2.57 17.33 55.93
CA ASN A 1 -3.65 17.16 54.94
C ASN A 1 -3.23 17.67 53.60
N ILE A 2 -2.57 16.82 52.82
CA ILE A 2 -2.37 17.06 51.39
C ILE A 2 -3.70 16.64 50.75
N ASN A 3 -4.48 17.60 50.27
CA ASN A 3 -5.70 17.34 49.50
C ASN A 3 -5.28 16.65 48.19
N THR A 4 -5.40 15.32 48.14
CA THR A 4 -5.40 14.58 46.89
C THR A 4 -6.72 14.88 46.18
N TYR A 5 -6.69 15.85 45.27
CA TYR A 5 -7.77 16.04 44.30
C TYR A 5 -7.87 14.76 43.45
N SER A 6 -8.77 13.85 43.81
CA SER A 6 -9.15 12.72 42.96
C SER A 6 -9.89 13.29 41.76
N PHE A 7 -9.29 13.22 40.57
CA PHE A 7 -10.00 13.55 39.34
C PHE A 7 -11.25 12.66 39.20
N PRO A 8 -12.36 13.18 38.67
CA PRO A 8 -13.55 12.38 38.44
C PRO A 8 -13.23 11.30 37.40
N VAL A 9 -13.40 10.06 37.83
CA VAL A 9 -13.21 8.86 37.02
C VAL A 9 -14.50 8.55 36.24
N LEU A 10 -14.37 8.45 34.92
CA LEU A 10 -15.44 8.21 33.95
C LEU A 10 -15.63 6.72 33.65
N SER A 11 -16.84 6.31 33.32
CA SER A 11 -17.09 5.07 32.58
C SER A 11 -16.52 5.16 31.15
N LEU A 12 -16.37 4.01 30.47
CA LEU A 12 -15.96 4.00 29.06
C LEU A 12 -16.93 4.82 28.19
N GLU A 13 -18.23 4.70 28.45
CA GLU A 13 -19.29 5.44 27.75
C GLU A 13 -19.11 6.97 27.90
N GLU A 14 -18.86 7.45 29.12
CA GLU A 14 -18.63 8.87 29.40
C GLU A 14 -17.30 9.36 28.79
N ALA A 15 -16.25 8.54 28.83
CA ALA A 15 -14.96 8.88 28.23
C ALA A 15 -15.04 8.96 26.70
N LEU A 16 -15.73 8.01 26.05
CA LEU A 16 -16.01 8.03 24.61
C LEU A 16 -16.97 9.15 24.20
N SER A 17 -17.67 9.76 25.16
CA SER A 17 -18.53 10.92 24.92
C SER A 17 -17.77 12.25 24.96
N CYS A 18 -16.48 12.26 25.30
CA CYS A 18 -15.66 13.46 25.25
C CYS A 18 -15.39 13.90 23.80
N ILE A 19 -15.54 15.20 23.55
CA ILE A 19 -15.41 15.79 22.21
C ILE A 19 -13.97 16.32 22.00
N PRO A 20 -13.26 15.88 20.95
CA PRO A 20 -11.96 16.44 20.62
C PRO A 20 -12.04 17.94 20.22
N PRO A 21 -11.01 18.74 20.51
CA PRO A 21 -11.01 20.16 20.19
C PRO A 21 -10.93 20.38 18.67
N PRO A 22 -11.46 21.51 18.15
CA PRO A 22 -11.30 21.88 16.75
C PRO A 22 -9.83 22.19 16.41
N VAL A 23 -9.51 22.17 15.11
CA VAL A 23 -8.22 22.60 14.56
C VAL A 23 -8.33 23.97 13.89
N THR A 24 -7.23 24.69 13.84
CA THR A 24 -7.12 25.98 13.14
C THR A 24 -6.49 25.77 11.77
N TYR A 25 -7.22 26.09 10.70
CA TYR A 25 -6.65 26.02 9.35
C TYR A 25 -5.88 27.29 9.03
N SER A 26 -4.61 27.15 8.65
CA SER A 26 -3.79 28.28 8.23
C SER A 26 -4.37 28.92 6.94
N PRO A 27 -4.38 30.26 6.80
CA PRO A 27 -4.70 30.91 5.53
C PRO A 27 -3.77 30.52 4.39
N LYS A 28 -2.55 30.04 4.72
CA LYS A 28 -1.57 29.51 3.76
C LYS A 28 -1.80 28.03 3.42
N CYS A 29 -2.86 27.41 3.97
CA CYS A 29 -3.17 26.02 3.69
C CYS A 29 -3.39 25.83 2.19
N THR A 30 -2.72 24.84 1.62
CA THR A 30 -2.84 24.55 0.19
C THR A 30 -4.29 24.16 -0.11
N THR A 31 -4.96 24.96 -0.95
CA THR A 31 -6.32 24.68 -1.44
C THR A 31 -6.34 23.68 -2.59
N SER A 32 -5.16 23.18 -2.98
CA SER A 32 -4.98 22.20 -4.04
C SER A 32 -5.94 21.03 -3.82
N LYS A 33 -6.90 20.92 -4.73
CA LYS A 33 -7.93 19.89 -4.77
C LYS A 33 -7.50 18.69 -5.61
N THR A 34 -6.23 18.61 -6.00
CA THR A 34 -5.75 17.56 -6.90
C THR A 34 -5.70 16.25 -6.13
N THR A 35 -6.56 15.32 -6.50
CA THR A 35 -6.44 13.90 -6.18
C THR A 35 -5.81 13.22 -7.39
N THR A 36 -4.89 12.28 -7.17
CA THR A 36 -4.23 11.54 -8.26
C THR A 36 -5.24 10.60 -8.89
N LYS A 37 -5.32 10.56 -10.23
CA LYS A 37 -6.23 9.67 -10.97
C LYS A 37 -6.05 8.24 -10.48
N ILE A 38 -7.11 7.68 -9.89
CA ILE A 38 -7.10 6.31 -9.41
C ILE A 38 -7.67 5.44 -10.52
N ASN A 39 -6.88 4.47 -10.97
CA ASN A 39 -7.37 3.44 -11.88
C ASN A 39 -7.95 2.28 -11.03
N GLY A 40 -9.03 1.67 -11.51
CA GLY A 40 -9.64 0.48 -10.91
C GLY A 40 -11.13 0.39 -11.10
N ASP A 41 -11.65 -0.79 -10.79
CA ASP A 41 -13.07 -1.03 -10.86
C ASP A 41 -13.74 -0.34 -9.66
N PRO A 42 -14.63 0.63 -9.91
CA PRO A 42 -15.38 1.25 -8.84
C PRO A 42 -16.29 0.25 -8.13
N PRO A 43 -16.70 0.58 -6.89
CA PRO A 43 -17.82 -0.13 -6.29
C PRO A 43 -19.00 -0.11 -7.28
N THR A 44 -19.68 -1.25 -7.43
CA THR A 44 -20.83 -1.38 -8.35
C THR A 44 -21.95 -0.43 -7.94
N SER A 45 -22.10 -0.19 -6.64
CA SER A 45 -23.04 0.75 -6.06
C SER A 45 -22.43 1.42 -4.83
N VAL A 46 -22.75 2.71 -4.65
CA VAL A 46 -22.47 3.45 -3.42
C VAL A 46 -23.81 3.80 -2.78
N LEU A 47 -24.02 3.33 -1.55
CA LEU A 47 -25.30 3.35 -0.84
C LEU A 47 -25.17 4.08 0.49
N LEU A 48 -26.27 4.65 0.99
CA LEU A 48 -26.30 5.30 2.29
C LEU A 48 -26.48 4.27 3.41
N TRP A 49 -25.55 4.21 4.36
CA TRP A 49 -25.71 3.45 5.61
C TRP A 49 -26.56 4.26 6.59
N LYS A 50 -27.88 4.24 6.38
CA LYS A 50 -28.83 5.13 7.05
C LYS A 50 -28.86 4.97 8.57
N ASP A 51 -28.80 3.73 9.05
CA ASP A 51 -29.12 3.40 10.46
C ASP A 51 -27.87 3.33 11.35
N PHE A 52 -26.67 3.52 10.80
CA PHE A 52 -25.41 3.40 11.53
C PHE A 52 -25.35 4.25 12.81
N PHE A 53 -25.73 5.53 12.73
CA PHE A 53 -25.69 6.41 13.91
C PHE A 53 -26.77 6.09 14.94
N GLU A 54 -27.90 5.53 14.52
CA GLU A 54 -28.93 5.04 15.44
C GLU A 54 -28.42 3.81 16.20
N GLU A 55 -27.72 2.91 15.52
CA GLU A 55 -27.04 1.77 16.15
C GLU A 55 -25.98 2.20 17.15
N VAL A 56 -25.09 3.15 16.78
CA VAL A 56 -24.08 3.71 17.70
C VAL A 56 -24.75 4.30 18.95
N ASN A 57 -25.83 5.06 18.78
CA ASN A 57 -26.55 5.68 19.88
C ASN A 57 -27.26 4.66 20.80
N ARG A 58 -27.73 3.53 20.25
CA ARG A 58 -28.33 2.44 21.05
C ARG A 58 -27.29 1.59 21.78
N PHE A 59 -26.10 1.44 21.21
CA PHE A 59 -25.02 0.66 21.81
C PHE A 59 -24.54 1.30 23.14
N ARG A 60 -24.17 0.43 24.10
CA ARG A 60 -23.63 0.81 25.40
C ARG A 60 -22.33 0.06 25.64
N PHE A 61 -21.29 0.79 26.04
CA PHE A 61 -20.01 0.20 26.38
C PHE A 61 -19.98 -0.21 27.85
N ASP A 62 -20.29 -1.48 28.11
CA ASP A 62 -20.27 -2.06 29.46
C ASP A 62 -18.84 -2.51 29.82
N GLN A 63 -17.98 -1.59 30.26
CA GLN A 63 -16.63 -1.94 30.75
C GLN A 63 -16.29 -1.28 32.08
N GLN A 64 -15.68 -2.09 32.96
CA GLN A 64 -15.10 -1.71 34.25
C GLN A 64 -13.57 -1.74 34.18
N PRO A 65 -12.98 -0.82 33.40
CA PRO A 65 -12.19 0.15 34.14
C PRO A 65 -12.81 1.54 34.08
N ARG A 66 -12.47 2.31 35.10
CA ARG A 66 -12.81 3.71 35.19
C ARG A 66 -11.65 4.53 34.61
N PHE A 67 -11.95 5.49 33.76
CA PHE A 67 -10.98 6.25 32.98
C PHE A 67 -10.84 7.67 33.52
N GLU A 68 -9.64 8.22 33.48
CA GLU A 68 -9.49 9.66 33.55
C GLU A 68 -10.11 10.30 32.30
N ARG A 69 -10.58 11.55 32.44
CA ARG A 69 -11.09 12.30 31.30
C ARG A 69 -10.01 12.38 30.21
N PRO A 70 -10.34 12.02 28.95
CA PRO A 70 -9.40 12.13 27.84
C PRO A 70 -8.73 13.51 27.76
N GLN A 71 -7.40 13.51 27.71
CA GLN A 71 -6.62 14.70 27.43
C GLN A 71 -6.44 14.85 25.92
N PHE A 72 -6.79 16.03 25.41
CA PHE A 72 -6.62 16.41 24.01
C PHE A 72 -5.60 17.53 23.88
N ILE A 73 -4.99 17.66 22.71
CA ILE A 73 -4.11 18.78 22.38
C ILE A 73 -4.90 19.79 21.53
N PRO A 74 -5.24 20.98 22.09
CA PRO A 74 -5.96 22.03 21.37
C PRO A 74 -5.02 22.81 20.43
N ASP A 75 -5.59 23.79 19.71
CA ASP A 75 -4.88 24.82 18.95
C ASP A 75 -3.89 24.30 17.89
N LYS A 76 -4.14 23.11 17.36
CA LYS A 76 -3.35 22.55 16.25
C LYS A 76 -3.59 23.37 14.99
N VAL A 77 -2.50 23.91 14.43
CA VAL A 77 -2.52 24.61 13.14
C VAL A 77 -2.30 23.61 12.02
N VAL A 78 -3.23 23.57 11.06
CA VAL A 78 -3.17 22.69 9.89
C VAL A 78 -2.74 23.49 8.66
N LEU A 79 -1.64 23.07 8.03
CA LEU A 79 -1.16 23.63 6.76
C LEU A 79 -1.33 22.63 5.60
N ASN A 80 -1.11 21.34 5.86
CA ASN A 80 -1.13 20.27 4.86
C ASN A 80 -1.85 19.01 5.37
N GLU A 81 -1.82 17.93 4.58
CA GLU A 81 -2.49 16.66 4.91
C GLU A 81 -1.80 15.89 6.05
N GLU A 82 -0.48 16.00 6.20
CA GLU A 82 0.24 15.42 7.34
C GLU A 82 -0.21 16.05 8.66
N ASP A 83 -0.42 17.37 8.71
CA ASP A 83 -0.89 18.04 9.93
C ASP A 83 -2.28 17.54 10.35
N VAL A 84 -3.16 17.24 9.38
CA VAL A 84 -4.46 16.60 9.64
C VAL A 84 -4.26 15.20 10.22
N ARG A 85 -3.35 14.40 9.63
CA ARG A 85 -3.03 13.07 10.14
C ARG A 85 -2.49 13.15 11.56
N VAL A 86 -1.57 14.06 11.86
CA VAL A 86 -1.04 14.27 13.22
C VAL A 86 -2.15 14.67 14.21
N ALA A 87 -3.09 15.53 13.82
CA ALA A 87 -4.21 15.90 14.67
C ALA A 87 -5.13 14.69 14.98
N ILE A 88 -5.48 13.89 13.96
CA ILE A 88 -6.26 12.66 14.14
C ILE A 88 -5.51 11.66 15.02
N ASP A 89 -4.22 11.45 14.78
CA ASP A 89 -3.39 10.52 15.54
C ASP A 89 -3.45 10.82 17.04
N ILE A 90 -3.20 12.09 17.39
CA ILE A 90 -3.10 12.52 18.79
C ILE A 90 -4.48 12.57 19.47
N ASN A 91 -5.46 13.20 18.83
CA ASN A 91 -6.73 13.53 19.46
C ASN A 91 -7.80 12.44 19.30
N ILE A 92 -7.58 11.47 18.40
CA ILE A 92 -8.52 10.37 18.14
C ILE A 92 -7.83 9.02 18.35
N CYS A 93 -6.82 8.65 17.56
CA CYS A 93 -6.22 7.30 17.59
C CYS A 93 -5.61 6.98 18.96
N LEU A 94 -4.71 7.83 19.46
CA LEU A 94 -4.06 7.62 20.76
C LEU A 94 -5.06 7.68 21.93
N VAL A 95 -6.13 8.47 21.80
CA VAL A 95 -7.20 8.51 22.80
C VAL A 95 -7.97 7.20 22.80
N LEU A 96 -8.38 6.71 21.63
CA LEU A 96 -9.06 5.43 21.48
C LEU A 96 -8.22 4.28 22.05
N ASN A 97 -6.93 4.20 21.69
CA ASN A 97 -6.04 3.16 22.20
C ASN A 97 -5.94 3.16 23.75
N ARG A 98 -5.97 4.34 24.39
CA ARG A 98 -6.02 4.44 25.85
C ARG A 98 -7.35 3.97 26.43
N LEU A 99 -8.46 4.27 25.76
CA LEU A 99 -9.81 3.93 26.23
C LEU A 99 -10.19 2.48 25.99
N THR A 100 -9.70 1.86 24.91
CA THR A 100 -10.04 0.49 24.54
C THR A 100 -9.02 -0.53 25.03
N GLY A 101 -7.94 -0.09 25.70
CA GLY A 101 -6.86 -0.94 26.18
C GLY A 101 -6.04 -1.59 25.05
N LEU A 102 -5.30 -2.66 25.38
CA LEU A 102 -4.46 -3.39 24.44
C LEU A 102 -5.23 -4.23 23.41
N GLU A 103 -6.57 -4.21 23.43
CA GLU A 103 -7.39 -4.94 22.47
C GLU A 103 -7.33 -4.34 21.08
N TYR A 104 -7.34 -3.01 20.96
CA TYR A 104 -7.36 -2.31 19.67
C TYR A 104 -6.16 -1.39 19.55
N ASP A 105 -5.53 -1.41 18.39
CA ASP A 105 -4.41 -0.55 18.04
C ASP A 105 -4.73 0.25 16.79
N PHE A 106 -5.20 1.48 16.97
CA PHE A 106 -5.26 2.50 15.92
C PHE A 106 -3.87 3.12 15.77
N SER A 107 -3.17 2.82 14.68
CA SER A 107 -1.79 3.26 14.47
C SER A 107 -1.47 3.45 13.00
N LYS A 108 -0.26 3.94 12.72
CA LYS A 108 0.29 4.06 11.35
C LYS A 108 1.00 2.77 10.89
N ARG A 109 0.69 1.63 11.52
CA ARG A 109 1.32 0.35 11.17
C ARG A 109 1.01 0.01 9.70
N PRO A 110 2.01 -0.42 8.91
CA PRO A 110 1.78 -0.79 7.53
C PRO A 110 0.98 -2.09 7.42
N THR A 111 0.19 -2.21 6.35
CA THR A 111 -0.50 -3.45 6.01
C THR A 111 0.46 -4.46 5.38
N HIS A 112 0.18 -5.76 5.52
CA HIS A 112 0.98 -6.81 4.86
C HIS A 112 0.55 -7.05 3.39
N THR A 113 -0.31 -6.20 2.85
CA THR A 113 -0.74 -6.20 1.44
C THR A 113 -0.28 -4.94 0.73
N LEU A 114 -0.73 -4.79 -0.52
CA LEU A 114 -0.57 -3.59 -1.32
C LEU A 114 -1.44 -2.44 -0.78
N GLY A 115 -1.11 -1.21 -1.19
CA GLY A 115 -1.71 0.02 -0.68
C GLY A 115 -1.09 0.51 0.62
N ILE A 116 -1.21 1.81 0.87
CA ILE A 116 -0.65 2.48 2.05
C ILE A 116 -1.76 3.32 2.70
N PRO A 117 -2.70 2.74 3.46
CA PRO A 117 -3.69 3.52 4.20
C PRO A 117 -3.00 4.43 5.24
N ASP A 118 -3.64 5.57 5.58
CA ASP A 118 -3.03 6.53 6.53
C ASP A 118 -2.95 5.99 7.96
N PHE A 119 -3.97 5.23 8.37
CA PHE A 119 -3.99 4.50 9.62
C PHE A 119 -4.63 3.13 9.44
N THR A 120 -4.31 2.24 10.37
CA THR A 120 -4.88 0.91 10.49
C THR A 120 -5.46 0.75 11.88
N CYS A 121 -6.42 -0.15 12.05
CA CYS A 121 -6.84 -0.63 13.36
C CYS A 121 -6.61 -2.14 13.40
N HIS A 122 -5.79 -2.59 14.34
CA HIS A 122 -5.55 -4.00 14.60
C HIS A 122 -6.25 -4.45 15.89
N TYR A 123 -6.79 -5.66 15.88
CA TYR A 123 -7.29 -6.35 17.07
C TYR A 123 -6.25 -7.36 17.57
N LEU A 124 -5.97 -7.34 18.88
CA LEU A 124 -4.98 -8.18 19.58
C LEU A 124 -3.63 -8.27 18.84
N VAL A 125 -3.13 -7.13 18.37
CA VAL A 125 -1.85 -6.96 17.66
C VAL A 125 -1.80 -7.61 16.26
N GLU A 126 -2.47 -8.72 15.99
CA GLU A 126 -2.26 -9.47 14.75
C GLU A 126 -3.32 -9.22 13.68
N SER A 127 -4.57 -8.98 14.07
CA SER A 127 -5.69 -8.98 13.13
C SER A 127 -6.00 -7.58 12.63
N LEU A 128 -5.66 -7.24 11.40
CA LEU A 128 -6.14 -6.01 10.76
C LEU A 128 -7.67 -6.08 10.57
N ILE A 129 -8.42 -5.16 11.18
CA ILE A 129 -9.89 -5.20 11.17
C ILE A 129 -10.52 -4.03 10.38
N LEU A 130 -9.84 -2.89 10.29
CA LEU A 130 -10.23 -1.77 9.43
C LEU A 130 -9.03 -0.89 9.07
N VAL A 131 -9.21 -0.09 8.03
CA VAL A 131 -8.26 0.96 7.61
C VAL A 131 -8.95 2.32 7.66
N LEU A 132 -8.17 3.39 7.84
CA LEU A 132 -8.63 4.78 7.85
C LEU A 132 -7.81 5.58 6.85
N GLU A 133 -8.51 6.38 6.03
CA GLU A 133 -7.91 7.35 5.11
C GLU A 133 -8.30 8.77 5.52
N VAL A 134 -7.34 9.68 5.45
CA VAL A 134 -7.45 11.06 5.90
C VAL A 134 -7.22 11.99 4.73
N LYS A 135 -8.13 12.94 4.53
CA LYS A 135 -8.02 13.99 3.52
C LYS A 135 -8.12 15.36 4.15
N ARG A 136 -7.73 16.40 3.41
CA ARG A 136 -7.94 17.78 3.84
C ARG A 136 -9.41 18.17 3.70
N LYS A 137 -9.90 19.06 4.58
CA LYS A 137 -11.29 19.58 4.58
C LYS A 137 -11.78 20.00 3.19
N HIS A 138 -10.95 20.69 2.42
CA HIS A 138 -11.32 21.22 1.10
C HIS A 138 -11.51 20.15 0.02
N VAL A 139 -11.03 18.92 0.22
CA VAL A 139 -11.19 17.80 -0.72
C VAL A 139 -12.62 17.26 -0.67
N LEU A 140 -13.25 17.31 0.50
CA LEU A 140 -14.55 16.69 0.79
C LEU A 140 -15.60 17.72 1.28
N LYS A 141 -15.35 19.01 1.05
CA LYS A 141 -16.16 20.12 1.58
C LYS A 141 -17.60 20.16 1.03
N ASP A 142 -17.81 19.61 -0.16
CA ASP A 142 -19.07 19.71 -0.91
C ASP A 142 -20.04 18.54 -0.56
N ILE A 143 -19.64 17.62 0.34
CA ILE A 143 -20.47 16.49 0.81
C ILE A 143 -21.69 16.91 1.62
N LYS A 144 -21.66 18.10 2.24
CA LYS A 144 -22.56 18.43 3.36
C LYS A 144 -24.05 18.46 3.03
N GLU A 145 -24.44 18.75 1.79
CA GLU A 145 -25.85 18.96 1.41
C GLU A 145 -26.44 17.84 0.54
N GLN A 146 -25.62 16.88 0.10
CA GLN A 146 -26.06 15.77 -0.74
C GLN A 146 -25.95 14.44 0.01
N THR A 147 -26.81 13.48 -0.31
CA THR A 147 -26.58 12.10 0.15
C THR A 147 -25.37 11.53 -0.60
N PHE A 148 -24.54 10.70 0.07
CA PHE A 148 -23.32 10.15 -0.55
C PHE A 148 -23.48 9.53 -1.94
N PRO A 149 -24.59 8.82 -2.25
CA PRO A 149 -24.83 8.31 -3.59
C PRO A 149 -24.90 9.41 -4.66
N GLU A 150 -25.57 10.53 -4.37
CA GLU A 150 -25.70 11.68 -5.28
C GLU A 150 -24.37 12.40 -5.44
N PHE A 151 -23.68 12.64 -4.32
CA PHE A 151 -22.34 13.25 -4.32
C PHE A 151 -21.32 12.41 -5.09
N TYR A 152 -21.35 11.08 -4.92
CA TYR A 152 -20.49 10.16 -5.65
C TYR A 152 -20.74 10.22 -7.16
N GLN A 153 -21.99 10.37 -7.61
CA GLN A 153 -22.28 10.51 -9.03
C GLN A 153 -21.85 11.87 -9.59
N ALA A 154 -21.99 12.95 -8.81
CA ALA A 154 -21.78 14.32 -9.26
C ALA A 154 -20.32 14.80 -9.18
N ASP A 155 -19.50 14.28 -8.25
CA ASP A 155 -18.16 14.78 -7.97
C ASP A 155 -17.07 13.76 -8.32
N GLU A 156 -16.26 14.06 -9.35
CA GLU A 156 -15.13 13.21 -9.75
C GLU A 156 -14.10 13.00 -8.64
N LYS A 157 -13.82 14.00 -7.80
CA LYS A 157 -12.85 13.88 -6.72
C LYS A 157 -13.36 12.99 -5.61
N ALA A 158 -14.66 13.07 -5.33
CA ALA A 158 -15.34 12.14 -4.44
C ALA A 158 -15.13 10.70 -4.89
N ARG A 159 -15.40 10.44 -6.19
CA ARG A 159 -15.21 9.11 -6.77
C ARG A 159 -13.79 8.63 -6.59
N MET A 160 -12.81 9.49 -6.81
CA MET A 160 -11.41 9.14 -6.64
C MET A 160 -11.07 8.81 -5.17
N VAL A 161 -11.48 9.63 -4.21
CA VAL A 161 -11.22 9.34 -2.78
C VAL A 161 -11.92 8.05 -2.33
N ILE A 162 -13.17 7.87 -2.75
CA ILE A 162 -13.97 6.68 -2.43
C ILE A 162 -13.38 5.43 -3.10
N GLN A 163 -12.92 5.54 -4.35
CA GLN A 163 -12.20 4.47 -5.04
C GLN A 163 -10.94 4.06 -4.28
N GLN A 164 -10.18 5.04 -3.77
CA GLN A 164 -8.95 4.78 -3.03
C GLN A 164 -9.20 3.87 -1.83
N ILE A 165 -10.11 4.30 -0.95
CA ILE A 165 -10.44 3.59 0.28
C ILE A 165 -11.12 2.25 -0.02
N TYR A 166 -11.98 2.19 -1.03
CA TYR A 166 -12.60 0.95 -1.49
C TYR A 166 -11.56 -0.06 -1.98
N ASN A 167 -10.54 0.38 -2.73
CA ASN A 167 -9.45 -0.49 -3.17
C ASN A 167 -8.63 -1.00 -1.98
N TYR A 168 -8.35 -0.16 -0.98
CA TYR A 168 -7.70 -0.59 0.27
C TYR A 168 -8.53 -1.63 1.02
N MET A 169 -9.85 -1.44 1.10
CA MET A 169 -10.77 -2.43 1.68
C MET A 169 -10.74 -3.75 0.88
N GLY A 170 -10.73 -3.70 -0.44
CA GLY A 170 -10.69 -4.88 -1.30
C GLY A 170 -9.37 -5.66 -1.17
N VAL A 171 -8.22 -4.99 -1.26
CA VAL A 171 -6.90 -5.65 -1.24
C VAL A 171 -6.56 -6.26 0.12
N ASN A 172 -7.10 -5.70 1.20
CA ASN A 172 -6.95 -6.23 2.56
C ASN A 172 -8.13 -7.15 2.98
N GLU A 173 -9.09 -7.38 2.07
CA GLU A 173 -10.31 -8.16 2.35
C GLU A 173 -11.12 -7.64 3.55
N LEU A 174 -11.09 -6.33 3.80
CA LEU A 174 -11.77 -5.69 4.90
C LEU A 174 -13.21 -5.33 4.54
N ARG A 175 -14.09 -5.50 5.53
CA ARG A 175 -15.49 -5.07 5.48
C ARG A 175 -15.67 -3.63 5.91
N TYR A 176 -14.88 -3.12 6.86
CA TYR A 176 -15.10 -1.80 7.43
C TYR A 176 -13.92 -0.86 7.18
N SER A 177 -14.23 0.43 7.06
CA SER A 177 -13.23 1.49 6.90
C SER A 177 -13.78 2.84 7.35
N ILE A 178 -12.90 3.83 7.49
CA ILE A 178 -13.26 5.19 7.89
C ILE A 178 -12.58 6.18 6.94
N LEU A 179 -13.32 7.21 6.53
CA LEU A 179 -12.79 8.36 5.81
C LEU A 179 -12.94 9.61 6.68
N ALA A 180 -11.91 10.46 6.77
CA ALA A 180 -11.95 11.63 7.65
C ALA A 180 -11.25 12.89 7.08
N THR A 181 -11.67 14.09 7.51
CA THR A 181 -10.94 15.36 7.29
C THR A 181 -10.57 16.12 8.56
N TYR A 182 -10.52 15.43 9.70
CA TYR A 182 -10.59 15.96 11.08
C TYR A 182 -11.93 16.58 11.45
N ASP A 183 -12.48 17.51 10.65
CA ASP A 183 -13.76 18.14 10.96
C ASP A 183 -14.98 17.23 10.76
N ASN A 184 -14.86 16.25 9.86
CA ASN A 184 -15.94 15.38 9.44
C ASN A 184 -15.42 13.95 9.29
N HIS A 185 -16.30 13.00 9.59
CA HIS A 185 -16.01 11.57 9.58
C HIS A 185 -17.13 10.81 8.87
N TRP A 186 -16.75 9.79 8.11
CA TRP A 186 -17.63 8.88 7.40
C TRP A 186 -17.21 7.45 7.64
N PHE A 187 -18.18 6.59 7.92
CA PHE A 187 -17.99 5.19 8.25
C PHE A 187 -18.47 4.34 7.10
N LEU A 188 -17.64 3.39 6.67
CA LEU A 188 -17.83 2.63 5.45
C LEU A 188 -18.02 1.14 5.80
N ARG A 189 -18.94 0.48 5.09
CA ARG A 189 -19.13 -0.97 5.11
C ARG A 189 -19.19 -1.49 3.68
N ARG A 190 -18.33 -2.47 3.35
CA ARG A 190 -18.25 -3.08 2.02
C ARG A 190 -18.83 -4.48 2.04
N GLU A 191 -19.83 -4.70 1.20
CA GLU A 191 -20.43 -6.01 0.96
C GLU A 191 -20.06 -6.44 -0.46
N HIS A 192 -18.97 -7.22 -0.57
CA HIS A 192 -18.38 -7.58 -1.86
C HIS A 192 -18.09 -6.36 -2.74
N THR A 193 -18.87 -6.15 -3.82
CA THR A 193 -18.69 -5.02 -4.75
C THR A 193 -19.46 -3.76 -4.37
N GLU A 194 -20.34 -3.83 -3.36
CA GLU A 194 -21.16 -2.71 -2.91
C GLU A 194 -20.51 -1.98 -1.73
N LEU A 195 -20.67 -0.67 -1.69
CA LEU A 195 -20.12 0.17 -0.63
C LEU A 195 -21.21 1.01 0.04
N TRP A 196 -21.38 0.81 1.34
CA TRP A 196 -22.26 1.58 2.19
C TRP A 196 -21.46 2.66 2.93
N ILE A 197 -21.93 3.90 2.92
CA ILE A 197 -21.27 5.04 3.58
C ILE A 197 -22.28 5.74 4.50
N SER A 198 -21.89 6.01 5.74
CA SER A 198 -22.74 6.73 6.70
C SER A 198 -23.03 8.17 6.25
N LYS A 199 -24.01 8.81 6.91
CA LYS A 199 -24.11 10.27 6.88
C LYS A 199 -22.82 10.91 7.43
N THR A 200 -22.61 12.20 7.16
CA THR A 200 -21.51 12.97 7.74
C THR A 200 -21.65 13.06 9.25
N LEU A 201 -20.59 12.67 9.98
CA LEU A 201 -20.46 12.93 11.41
C LEU A 201 -19.51 14.10 11.64
N PRO A 202 -20.00 15.28 12.05
CA PRO A 202 -19.15 16.41 12.42
C PRO A 202 -18.35 16.09 13.69
N LEU A 203 -17.14 16.64 13.81
CA LEU A 203 -16.27 16.48 14.97
C LEU A 203 -16.97 16.83 16.29
N GLN A 204 -17.77 17.90 16.26
CA GLN A 204 -18.49 18.45 17.41
C GLN A 204 -19.86 17.79 17.64
N SER A 205 -20.13 16.63 17.03
CA SER A 205 -21.38 15.90 17.25
C SER A 205 -21.48 15.40 18.69
N GLU A 206 -22.60 15.68 19.34
CA GLU A 206 -22.93 15.15 20.68
C GLU A 206 -23.70 13.81 20.60
N SER A 207 -24.27 13.47 19.44
CA SER A 207 -25.08 12.25 19.28
C SER A 207 -25.02 11.69 17.84
N PRO A 208 -24.21 10.64 17.58
CA PRO A 208 -23.20 10.10 18.49
C PRO A 208 -21.94 10.97 18.55
N PRO A 209 -21.16 10.90 19.64
CA PRO A 209 -19.80 11.43 19.69
C PRO A 209 -18.84 10.67 18.76
N VAL A 210 -17.83 11.36 18.21
CA VAL A 210 -16.89 10.76 17.24
C VAL A 210 -16.13 9.57 17.83
N LEU A 211 -15.59 9.70 19.05
CA LEU A 211 -14.84 8.61 19.68
C LEU A 211 -15.73 7.37 19.87
N LYS A 212 -16.98 7.57 20.28
CA LYS A 212 -17.96 6.48 20.41
C LYS A 212 -18.23 5.78 19.08
N ALA A 213 -18.41 6.54 17.99
CA ALA A 213 -18.64 5.97 16.67
C ALA A 213 -17.44 5.16 16.15
N TYR A 214 -16.21 5.64 16.38
CA TYR A 214 -14.98 4.90 16.07
C TYR A 214 -14.88 3.60 16.87
N ALA A 215 -15.09 3.65 18.19
CA ALA A 215 -15.06 2.48 19.05
C ALA A 215 -16.12 1.45 18.66
N TYR A 216 -17.33 1.91 18.31
CA TYR A 216 -18.41 1.03 17.86
C TYR A 216 -18.07 0.34 16.55
N LEU A 217 -17.56 1.07 15.54
CA LEU A 217 -17.16 0.46 14.28
C LEU A 217 -16.03 -0.55 14.48
N ALA A 218 -15.02 -0.26 15.32
CA ALA A 218 -13.97 -1.21 15.63
C ALA A 218 -14.52 -2.48 16.31
N ARG A 219 -15.53 -2.35 17.17
CA ARG A 219 -16.22 -3.50 17.78
C ARG A 219 -16.93 -4.36 16.73
N GLN A 220 -17.64 -3.74 15.80
CA GLN A 220 -18.28 -4.45 14.67
C GLN A 220 -17.24 -5.12 13.77
N ALA A 221 -16.15 -4.41 13.46
CA ALA A 221 -15.06 -4.92 12.64
C ALA A 221 -14.30 -6.08 13.31
N LYS A 222 -14.22 -6.12 14.64
CA LYS A 222 -13.72 -7.28 15.37
C LYS A 222 -14.62 -8.51 15.19
N GLU A 223 -15.94 -8.33 15.20
CA GLU A 223 -16.91 -9.42 15.12
C GLU A 223 -17.04 -9.97 13.69
N ASP A 224 -16.97 -9.10 12.68
CA ASP A 224 -17.09 -9.48 11.26
C ASP A 224 -16.13 -8.68 10.35
N PRO A 225 -14.81 -8.93 10.44
CA PRO A 225 -13.79 -8.09 9.79
C PRO A 225 -13.78 -8.19 8.28
N GLN A 226 -14.20 -9.33 7.72
CA GLN A 226 -13.83 -9.73 6.37
C GLN A 226 -14.97 -9.55 5.38
N SER A 227 -14.62 -9.12 4.18
CA SER A 227 -15.49 -9.11 3.01
C SER A 227 -14.65 -9.61 1.84
N LEU A 228 -15.16 -10.55 1.04
CA LEU A 228 -14.35 -11.14 -0.03
C LEU A 228 -13.90 -10.08 -1.02
N ASN A 229 -12.66 -10.21 -1.51
CA ASN A 229 -12.13 -9.30 -2.52
C ASN A 229 -13.08 -9.22 -3.74
N PRO A 230 -13.46 -8.02 -4.22
CA PRO A 230 -14.39 -7.84 -5.35
C PRO A 230 -13.94 -8.54 -6.65
N LEU A 231 -12.65 -8.79 -6.80
CA LEU A 231 -12.02 -9.36 -8.00
C LEU A 231 -11.64 -10.83 -7.84
N ARG A 232 -12.00 -11.46 -6.71
CA ARG A 232 -12.06 -12.92 -6.63
C ARG A 232 -13.41 -13.38 -7.15
N VAL A 233 -13.42 -14.06 -8.31
CA VAL A 233 -14.61 -14.77 -8.79
C VAL A 233 -14.97 -15.83 -7.74
N PRO A 234 -16.20 -15.86 -7.20
CA PRO A 234 -16.64 -16.97 -6.39
C PRO A 234 -16.61 -18.22 -7.26
N VAL A 235 -15.72 -19.16 -6.96
CA VAL A 235 -15.87 -20.51 -7.52
C VAL A 235 -17.11 -21.08 -6.83
N PRO A 236 -18.19 -21.43 -7.55
CA PRO A 236 -19.30 -22.15 -6.92
C PRO A 236 -18.72 -23.42 -6.32
N ALA A 237 -18.97 -23.67 -5.04
CA ALA A 237 -18.68 -24.94 -4.42
C ALA A 237 -19.58 -25.99 -5.10
N HIS A 238 -19.09 -26.58 -6.21
CA HIS A 238 -19.74 -27.72 -6.82
C HIS A 238 -19.49 -28.93 -5.93
N GLY A 239 -20.52 -29.28 -5.17
CA GLY A 239 -20.81 -30.69 -4.92
C GLY A 239 -21.02 -31.43 -6.24
N ASP A 240 -20.66 -32.71 -6.18
CA ASP A 240 -20.88 -33.78 -7.15
C ASP A 240 -19.82 -33.99 -8.24
N SER A 241 -18.88 -34.85 -7.84
CA SER A 241 -18.36 -36.03 -8.51
C SER A 241 -18.94 -36.41 -9.89
N ASN A 242 -18.01 -36.75 -10.79
CA ASN A 242 -18.12 -37.54 -12.03
C ASN A 242 -18.25 -36.80 -13.37
N SER A 243 -17.12 -36.65 -14.07
CA SER A 243 -16.83 -37.22 -15.42
C SER A 243 -15.65 -36.48 -16.06
N ARG A 244 -14.46 -37.08 -16.07
CA ARG A 244 -13.78 -37.71 -17.23
C ARG A 244 -13.64 -36.84 -18.50
N VAL A 245 -12.39 -36.39 -18.70
CA VAL A 245 -11.58 -36.42 -19.94
C VAL A 245 -12.14 -35.77 -21.21
N LEU A 246 -11.45 -34.73 -21.71
CA LEU A 246 -10.96 -34.55 -23.10
C LEU A 246 -10.27 -33.17 -23.22
N ARG A 247 -8.94 -33.10 -23.06
CA ARG A 247 -7.94 -32.90 -24.14
C ARG A 247 -8.37 -31.96 -25.30
N SER A 248 -7.71 -30.80 -25.31
CA SER A 248 -7.19 -30.03 -26.45
C SER A 248 -7.39 -30.63 -27.85
N GLN A 249 -7.97 -29.85 -28.76
CA GLN A 249 -7.47 -29.71 -30.13
C GLN A 249 -7.96 -28.42 -30.80
N SER A 250 -7.07 -27.89 -31.61
CA SER A 250 -7.08 -26.65 -32.36
C SER A 250 -7.72 -26.78 -33.75
N ASN A 251 -8.20 -25.64 -34.25
CA ASN A 251 -8.16 -25.16 -35.64
C ASN A 251 -9.20 -25.59 -36.70
N LEU A 252 -9.82 -24.53 -37.25
CA LEU A 252 -10.25 -24.25 -38.65
C LEU A 252 -11.78 -24.21 -38.94
N PRO A 253 -12.18 -23.38 -39.94
CA PRO A 253 -13.34 -22.49 -39.85
C PRO A 253 -14.49 -22.93 -40.76
N ASP A 254 -15.66 -22.33 -40.60
CA ASP A 254 -16.60 -22.26 -41.72
C ASP A 254 -17.47 -21.01 -41.75
N ILE A 255 -17.69 -20.58 -42.99
CA ILE A 255 -18.37 -19.36 -43.43
C ILE A 255 -19.83 -19.71 -43.72
N SER A 256 -20.78 -18.92 -43.22
CA SER A 256 -21.94 -18.53 -44.04
C SER A 256 -22.75 -17.39 -43.40
N SER A 257 -23.17 -16.52 -44.32
CA SER A 257 -23.81 -15.23 -44.22
C SER A 257 -25.31 -15.27 -43.89
N SER A 258 -25.79 -14.27 -43.13
CA SER A 258 -27.00 -13.52 -43.46
C SER A 258 -27.08 -12.18 -42.71
N GLN A 259 -27.24 -11.11 -43.50
CA GLN A 259 -27.57 -9.70 -43.18
C GLN A 259 -28.92 -9.62 -42.40
N SER A 260 -29.37 -8.60 -41.67
CA SER A 260 -29.19 -7.14 -41.50
C SER A 260 -29.98 -6.77 -40.21
N VAL A 261 -29.79 -5.68 -39.45
CA VAL A 261 -30.10 -4.27 -39.73
C VAL A 261 -29.52 -3.39 -38.60
N ASN A 262 -29.03 -2.22 -39.02
CA ASN A 262 -28.44 -1.11 -38.27
C ASN A 262 -29.37 -0.44 -37.24
N GLN A 263 -28.80 0.03 -36.11
CA GLN A 263 -29.03 1.38 -35.57
C GLN A 263 -27.93 1.74 -34.54
N GLN A 264 -27.07 2.69 -34.91
CA GLN A 264 -26.14 3.39 -34.00
C GLN A 264 -26.86 4.52 -33.25
N PRO A 265 -26.29 4.96 -32.12
CA PRO A 265 -25.79 6.33 -32.10
C PRO A 265 -24.30 6.42 -31.69
N THR A 266 -23.63 7.36 -32.34
CA THR A 266 -22.23 7.74 -32.23
C THR A 266 -21.89 8.42 -30.90
N SER A 267 -20.81 7.99 -30.24
CA SER A 267 -20.02 8.84 -29.35
C SER A 267 -18.53 8.48 -29.47
N ASN A 268 -17.75 9.45 -29.95
CA ASN A 268 -16.31 9.39 -30.10
C ASN A 268 -15.65 9.17 -28.73
N THR A 269 -15.19 7.95 -28.47
CA THR A 269 -14.24 7.67 -27.39
C THR A 269 -12.93 7.28 -28.05
N SER A 270 -11.91 8.12 -27.88
CA SER A 270 -10.53 7.83 -28.26
C SER A 270 -10.05 6.61 -27.48
N VAL A 271 -10.14 5.45 -28.14
CA VAL A 271 -9.56 4.19 -27.67
C VAL A 271 -8.05 4.38 -27.65
N TYR A 272 -7.49 4.59 -26.46
CA TYR A 272 -6.08 4.32 -26.24
C TYR A 272 -5.85 2.85 -26.56
N GLN A 273 -5.13 2.59 -27.65
CA GLN A 273 -4.63 1.26 -28.00
C GLN A 273 -3.89 0.70 -26.79
N GLN A 274 -4.47 -0.32 -26.17
CA GLN A 274 -3.78 -1.13 -25.17
C GLN A 274 -2.61 -1.83 -25.84
N SER A 275 -1.40 -1.57 -25.36
CA SER A 275 -0.19 -2.25 -25.82
C SER A 275 -0.28 -3.76 -25.49
N PRO A 276 0.11 -4.69 -26.39
CA PRO A 276 -0.21 -6.12 -26.27
C PRO A 276 0.49 -6.90 -25.14
N ASN A 277 1.22 -6.25 -24.23
CA ASN A 277 2.13 -6.90 -23.27
C ASN A 277 1.83 -6.60 -21.78
N GLN A 278 0.69 -6.00 -21.45
CA GLN A 278 0.25 -5.94 -20.05
C GLN A 278 -0.32 -7.30 -19.64
N GLN A 279 0.37 -7.99 -18.72
CA GLN A 279 -0.19 -9.17 -18.07
C GLN A 279 -1.42 -8.74 -17.27
N ASN A 280 -2.58 -9.33 -17.54
CA ASN A 280 -3.75 -9.20 -16.67
C ASN A 280 -3.45 -9.91 -15.35
N LEU A 281 -2.94 -9.16 -14.37
CA LEU A 281 -2.65 -9.63 -13.02
C LEU A 281 -3.96 -9.73 -12.24
N SER A 282 -4.36 -10.96 -11.86
CA SER A 282 -5.52 -11.17 -11.02
C SER A 282 -5.15 -11.07 -9.54
N PHE A 283 -6.10 -10.66 -8.71
CA PHE A 283 -5.97 -10.72 -7.27
C PHE A 283 -5.74 -12.14 -6.75
N ALA A 284 -6.35 -13.14 -7.39
CA ALA A 284 -6.18 -14.54 -7.02
C ALA A 284 -4.76 -15.06 -7.31
N ASP A 285 -3.97 -14.35 -8.13
CA ASP A 285 -2.61 -14.77 -8.45
C ASP A 285 -1.65 -14.61 -7.27
N PHE A 286 -1.95 -13.74 -6.29
CA PHE A 286 -1.04 -13.36 -5.22
C PHE A 286 -1.50 -13.82 -3.83
N LYS A 287 -0.55 -14.33 -3.04
CA LYS A 287 -0.70 -14.57 -1.59
C LYS A 287 0.39 -13.82 -0.85
N PHE A 288 0.05 -12.70 -0.22
CA PHE A 288 1.01 -11.87 0.53
C PHE A 288 1.41 -12.54 1.84
N LYS A 289 2.69 -12.43 2.21
CA LYS A 289 3.25 -13.03 3.43
C LYS A 289 3.76 -11.97 4.41
N SER A 290 4.72 -11.16 3.98
CA SER A 290 5.36 -10.16 4.85
C SER A 290 5.95 -9.00 4.04
N ILE A 291 6.33 -7.94 4.74
CA ILE A 291 7.08 -6.82 4.17
C ILE A 291 8.57 -7.19 4.17
N LEU A 292 9.23 -7.03 3.02
CA LEU A 292 10.69 -7.18 2.88
C LEU A 292 11.41 -5.85 3.03
N GLY A 293 10.77 -4.74 2.64
CA GLY A 293 11.33 -3.41 2.79
C GLY A 293 10.37 -2.32 2.35
N GLU A 294 10.66 -1.10 2.77
CA GLU A 294 9.96 0.11 2.36
C GLU A 294 10.99 1.12 1.86
N GLY A 295 10.68 1.82 0.77
CA GLY A 295 11.62 2.72 0.12
C GLY A 295 10.93 3.70 -0.81
N ARG A 296 11.74 4.34 -1.67
CA ARG A 296 11.27 5.43 -2.54
C ARG A 296 10.10 5.03 -3.44
N SER A 297 10.13 3.82 -4.00
CA SER A 297 9.08 3.32 -4.89
C SER A 297 7.89 2.70 -4.14
N GLY A 298 7.82 2.84 -2.80
CA GLY A 298 6.76 2.28 -1.98
C GLY A 298 7.23 1.05 -1.19
N LYS A 299 6.49 -0.06 -1.31
CA LYS A 299 6.64 -1.26 -0.47
C LYS A 299 7.13 -2.44 -1.30
N THR A 300 8.07 -3.22 -0.75
CA THR A 300 8.48 -4.52 -1.29
C THR A 300 7.95 -5.63 -0.39
N LEU A 301 7.17 -6.54 -0.96
CA LEU A 301 6.47 -7.61 -0.25
C LEU A 301 7.04 -8.98 -0.60
N LEU A 302 7.15 -9.87 0.38
CA LEU A 302 7.28 -11.30 0.14
C LEU A 302 5.89 -11.85 -0.15
N CYS A 303 5.71 -12.46 -1.33
CA CYS A 303 4.44 -13.09 -1.67
C CYS A 303 4.64 -14.35 -2.52
N THR A 304 3.58 -15.13 -2.64
CA THR A 304 3.51 -16.22 -3.61
C THR A 304 2.70 -15.77 -4.82
N PHE A 305 3.27 -15.83 -6.01
CA PHE A 305 2.61 -15.57 -7.30
C PHE A 305 2.50 -16.88 -8.09
N ARG A 306 1.26 -17.36 -8.34
CA ARG A 306 0.99 -18.62 -9.08
C ARG A 306 1.81 -19.83 -8.61
N GLY A 307 2.09 -19.91 -7.30
CA GLY A 307 2.86 -20.98 -6.68
C GLY A 307 4.35 -20.69 -6.46
N GLU A 308 4.90 -19.65 -7.10
CA GLU A 308 6.29 -19.24 -6.95
C GLU A 308 6.44 -18.17 -5.87
N THR A 309 7.46 -18.27 -5.01
CA THR A 309 7.74 -17.21 -4.00
C THR A 309 8.59 -16.12 -4.64
N ILE A 310 8.11 -14.88 -4.56
CA ILE A 310 8.71 -13.70 -5.20
C ILE A 310 8.86 -12.53 -4.22
N ALA A 311 9.74 -11.60 -4.55
CA ALA A 311 9.76 -10.24 -4.04
C ALA A 311 8.92 -9.36 -4.97
N LEU A 312 7.87 -8.74 -4.45
CA LEU A 312 6.97 -7.87 -5.20
C LEU A 312 7.15 -6.42 -4.76
N LYS A 313 7.86 -5.65 -5.59
CA LYS A 313 7.97 -4.19 -5.45
C LYS A 313 6.66 -3.55 -5.93
N SER A 314 6.15 -2.60 -5.17
CA SER A 314 4.85 -1.97 -5.41
C SER A 314 4.86 -0.48 -5.09
N VAL A 315 4.29 0.31 -5.99
CA VAL A 315 3.94 1.71 -5.74
C VAL A 315 2.44 1.87 -5.56
N ASP A 316 2.03 2.67 -4.58
CA ASP A 316 0.65 3.15 -4.44
C ASP A 316 0.46 4.42 -5.29
N LEU A 317 -0.30 4.30 -6.38
CA LEU A 317 -0.48 5.38 -7.36
C LEU A 317 -1.39 6.49 -6.85
N SER A 318 -2.13 6.30 -5.76
CA SER A 318 -2.90 7.40 -5.16
C SER A 318 -2.02 8.35 -4.34
N LYS A 319 -0.87 7.86 -3.83
CA LYS A 319 0.02 8.62 -2.92
C LYS A 319 1.35 8.98 -3.57
N ALA A 320 1.83 8.19 -4.52
CA ALA A 320 3.12 8.43 -5.14
C ALA A 320 3.09 9.59 -6.15
N PRO A 321 4.16 10.38 -6.23
CA PRO A 321 4.36 11.32 -7.33
C PRO A 321 4.37 10.61 -8.70
N PRO A 322 3.88 11.24 -9.78
CA PRO A 322 3.81 10.62 -11.11
C PRO A 322 5.14 10.07 -11.63
N TYR A 323 6.27 10.72 -11.34
CA TYR A 323 7.60 10.28 -11.78
C TYR A 323 7.98 8.89 -11.23
N VAL A 324 7.42 8.46 -10.09
CA VAL A 324 7.73 7.15 -9.49
C VAL A 324 7.20 6.02 -10.38
N LEU A 325 6.04 6.23 -11.01
CA LEU A 325 5.49 5.28 -11.99
C LEU A 325 6.40 5.19 -13.23
N GLU A 326 6.89 6.33 -13.72
CA GLU A 326 7.83 6.38 -14.85
C GLU A 326 9.13 5.62 -14.53
N GLU A 327 9.68 5.79 -13.32
CA GLU A 327 10.85 5.05 -12.84
C GLU A 327 10.60 3.54 -12.79
N MET A 328 9.45 3.08 -12.27
CA MET A 328 9.10 1.65 -12.24
C MET A 328 8.87 1.06 -13.64
N GLN A 329 8.20 1.79 -14.54
CA GLN A 329 8.03 1.35 -15.92
C GLN A 329 9.37 1.24 -16.65
N LYS A 330 10.26 2.21 -16.43
CA LYS A 330 11.62 2.19 -16.94
C LYS A 330 12.44 1.01 -16.40
N GLU A 331 12.32 0.71 -15.10
CA GLU A 331 12.94 -0.46 -14.48
C GLU A 331 12.53 -1.76 -15.18
N VAL A 332 11.24 -1.94 -15.49
CA VAL A 332 10.75 -3.10 -16.26
C VAL A 332 11.44 -3.20 -17.63
N GLU A 333 11.56 -2.08 -18.36
CA GLU A 333 12.21 -2.08 -19.66
C GLU A 333 13.72 -2.40 -19.57
N ILE A 334 14.38 -1.98 -18.50
CA ILE A 334 15.78 -2.35 -18.25
C ILE A 334 15.91 -3.85 -17.95
N TYR A 335 15.01 -4.43 -17.15
CA TYR A 335 15.00 -5.88 -16.93
C TYR A 335 14.82 -6.66 -18.24
N LYS A 336 13.99 -6.18 -19.17
CA LYS A 336 13.81 -6.81 -20.50
C LYS A 336 15.09 -6.76 -21.34
N ASP A 337 15.80 -5.64 -21.33
CA ASP A 337 17.08 -5.51 -22.03
C ASP A 337 18.17 -6.43 -21.45
N LEU A 338 18.06 -6.79 -20.18
CA LEU A 338 18.99 -7.65 -19.44
C LEU A 338 18.53 -9.12 -19.32
N ALA A 339 17.63 -9.57 -20.21
CA ALA A 339 16.97 -10.88 -20.10
C ALA A 339 17.95 -12.08 -20.04
N ASP A 340 19.08 -12.01 -20.73
CA ASP A 340 20.09 -13.09 -20.81
C ASP A 340 20.95 -13.24 -19.53
N ILE A 341 20.97 -12.21 -18.67
CA ILE A 341 21.71 -12.22 -17.40
C ILE A 341 20.84 -12.42 -16.15
N GLN A 342 19.52 -12.50 -16.33
CA GLN A 342 18.56 -12.78 -15.27
C GLN A 342 18.79 -14.17 -14.66
N GLY A 343 18.71 -14.27 -13.34
CA GLY A 343 19.00 -15.48 -12.56
C GLY A 343 20.48 -15.80 -12.41
N LYS A 344 21.38 -14.96 -12.94
CA LYS A 344 22.84 -15.11 -12.81
C LYS A 344 23.49 -13.94 -12.10
N TYR A 345 23.12 -12.71 -12.49
CA TYR A 345 23.69 -11.47 -11.93
C TYR A 345 22.62 -10.49 -11.44
N ILE A 346 21.38 -10.65 -11.90
CA ILE A 346 20.21 -9.90 -11.46
C ILE A 346 19.06 -10.90 -11.23
N PRO A 347 18.06 -10.60 -10.38
CA PRO A 347 16.89 -11.46 -10.21
C PRO A 347 16.14 -11.69 -11.52
N LYS A 348 15.37 -12.78 -11.63
CA LYS A 348 14.48 -12.95 -12.78
C LYS A 348 13.24 -12.08 -12.58
N LEU A 349 12.83 -11.39 -13.65
CA LEU A 349 11.55 -10.69 -13.73
C LEU A 349 10.44 -11.73 -13.96
N VAL A 350 9.55 -11.89 -12.99
CA VAL A 350 8.50 -12.91 -13.00
C VAL A 350 7.18 -12.33 -13.52
N CYS A 351 6.80 -11.15 -13.03
CA CYS A 351 5.57 -10.47 -13.44
C CYS A 351 5.71 -8.96 -13.29
N TYR A 352 4.88 -8.20 -14.00
CA TYR A 352 4.76 -6.77 -13.81
C TYR A 352 3.44 -6.26 -14.38
N GLY A 353 2.97 -5.12 -13.89
CA GLY A 353 1.77 -4.48 -14.42
C GLY A 353 0.97 -3.73 -13.38
N TYR A 354 -0.22 -3.30 -13.79
CA TYR A 354 -1.18 -2.71 -12.87
C TYR A 354 -1.83 -3.81 -12.03
N TYR A 355 -1.96 -3.55 -10.74
CA TYR A 355 -2.66 -4.39 -9.79
C TYR A 355 -3.66 -3.54 -9.01
N GLY A 356 -4.67 -4.15 -8.40
CA GLY A 356 -5.57 -3.41 -7.54
C GLY A 356 -6.64 -2.63 -8.30
N GLY A 357 -7.00 -3.10 -9.51
CA GLY A 357 -7.68 -2.27 -10.50
C GLY A 357 -6.76 -1.20 -11.13
N GLY A 358 -5.49 -1.11 -10.75
CA GLY A 358 -4.61 0.01 -11.11
C GLY A 358 -4.49 1.06 -10.01
N MET A 359 -4.86 0.70 -8.78
CA MET A 359 -4.39 1.37 -7.56
C MET A 359 -2.86 1.31 -7.44
N SER A 360 -2.25 0.22 -7.90
CA SER A 360 -0.81 0.01 -7.79
C SER A 360 -0.19 -0.41 -9.12
N PHE A 361 1.08 -0.09 -9.29
CA PHE A 361 1.94 -0.73 -10.30
C PHE A 361 2.94 -1.61 -9.57
N VAL A 362 3.14 -2.83 -10.05
CA VAL A 362 3.95 -3.85 -9.37
C VAL A 362 5.01 -4.45 -10.30
N ILE A 363 6.14 -4.85 -9.70
CA ILE A 363 7.23 -5.59 -10.33
C ILE A 363 7.58 -6.77 -9.42
N GLY A 364 7.36 -7.98 -9.91
CA GLY A 364 7.62 -9.23 -9.21
C GLY A 364 8.92 -9.87 -9.71
N MET A 365 9.81 -10.22 -8.77
CA MET A 365 11.12 -10.79 -9.05
C MET A 365 11.40 -12.02 -8.18
N THR A 366 12.26 -12.92 -8.64
CA THR A 366 12.72 -14.04 -7.81
C THR A 366 13.44 -13.55 -6.55
N ILE A 367 13.30 -14.27 -5.44
CA ILE A 367 14.08 -14.00 -4.22
C ILE A 367 15.56 -14.21 -4.49
N ALA A 368 16.38 -13.22 -4.12
CA ALA A 368 17.81 -13.18 -4.46
C ALA A 368 18.75 -13.12 -3.25
N GLY A 369 18.24 -12.93 -2.03
CA GLY A 369 19.03 -12.93 -0.79
C GLY A 369 18.80 -11.69 0.08
N THR A 370 19.77 -11.39 0.93
CA THR A 370 19.78 -10.26 1.87
C THR A 370 20.81 -9.20 1.48
N SER A 371 20.67 -7.97 1.98
CA SER A 371 21.52 -6.82 1.65
C SER A 371 23.00 -7.05 1.95
N LEU A 372 23.91 -6.54 1.13
CA LEU A 372 25.36 -6.56 1.34
C LEU A 372 25.77 -6.03 2.72
N SER A 373 25.00 -5.08 3.28
CA SER A 373 25.24 -4.52 4.62
C SER A 373 25.31 -5.56 5.73
N GLU A 374 24.68 -6.72 5.54
CA GLU A 374 24.63 -7.83 6.52
C GLU A 374 25.78 -8.83 6.35
N HIS A 375 26.67 -8.62 5.37
CA HIS A 375 27.67 -9.60 4.96
C HIS A 375 29.10 -9.08 5.03
N LYS A 376 30.03 -9.99 5.30
CA LYS A 376 31.42 -9.85 4.84
C LYS A 376 31.58 -10.70 3.59
N ILE A 377 32.26 -10.17 2.58
CA ILE A 377 32.38 -10.82 1.29
C ILE A 377 33.76 -11.44 1.08
N THR A 378 33.75 -12.62 0.48
CA THR A 378 34.95 -13.31 0.00
C THR A 378 35.46 -12.70 -1.29
N LYS A 379 36.74 -12.95 -1.62
CA LYS A 379 37.32 -12.57 -2.92
C LYS A 379 36.49 -13.10 -4.11
N ARG A 380 35.91 -14.30 -3.99
CA ARG A 380 35.05 -14.91 -5.02
C ARG A 380 33.74 -14.14 -5.22
N GLN A 381 33.05 -13.78 -4.12
CA GLN A 381 31.82 -12.97 -4.19
C GLN A 381 32.10 -11.59 -4.77
N ARG A 382 33.19 -10.94 -4.36
CA ARG A 382 33.64 -9.68 -4.97
C ARG A 382 33.83 -9.80 -6.48
N THR A 383 34.52 -10.85 -6.94
CA THR A 383 34.70 -11.08 -8.39
C THR A 383 33.36 -11.34 -9.10
N LYS A 384 32.43 -12.09 -8.49
CA LYS A 384 31.08 -12.29 -9.06
C LYS A 384 30.33 -10.97 -9.19
N ALA A 385 30.35 -10.13 -8.15
CA ALA A 385 29.70 -8.83 -8.14
C ALA A 385 30.21 -7.96 -9.30
N LEU A 386 31.53 -7.78 -9.40
CA LEU A 386 32.17 -6.98 -10.46
C LEU A 386 31.85 -7.51 -11.86
N LYS A 387 31.78 -8.83 -12.05
CA LYS A 387 31.36 -9.46 -13.32
C LYS A 387 29.88 -9.19 -13.62
N GLY A 388 29.03 -9.12 -12.60
CA GLY A 388 27.63 -8.77 -12.75
C GLY A 388 27.45 -7.35 -13.28
N LEU A 389 28.16 -6.37 -12.68
CA LEU A 389 28.13 -5.00 -13.18
C LEU A 389 28.70 -4.88 -14.60
N GLU A 390 29.82 -5.56 -14.89
CA GLU A 390 30.40 -5.59 -16.23
C GLU A 390 29.41 -6.17 -17.27
N ALA A 391 28.62 -7.19 -16.89
CA ALA A 391 27.60 -7.75 -17.75
C ALA A 391 26.45 -6.76 -18.02
N ILE A 392 26.03 -5.99 -17.01
CA ILE A 392 25.07 -4.90 -17.18
C ILE A 392 25.63 -3.81 -18.13
N HIS A 393 26.89 -3.41 -17.93
CA HIS A 393 27.56 -2.40 -18.76
C HIS A 393 27.70 -2.83 -20.22
N LYS A 394 27.92 -4.12 -20.49
CA LYS A 394 27.98 -4.68 -21.86
C LYS A 394 26.67 -4.52 -22.63
N HIS A 395 25.55 -4.39 -21.93
CA HIS A 395 24.25 -4.08 -22.53
C HIS A 395 24.04 -2.57 -22.76
N GLY A 396 25.06 -1.74 -22.50
CA GLY A 396 24.95 -0.29 -22.61
C GLY A 396 24.09 0.32 -21.51
N ILE A 397 24.01 -0.34 -20.35
CA ILE A 397 23.21 0.11 -19.21
C ILE A 397 24.15 0.56 -18.09
N LEU A 398 23.95 1.79 -17.61
CA LEU A 398 24.49 2.28 -16.34
C LEU A 398 23.45 2.04 -15.26
N HIS A 399 23.85 1.54 -14.09
CA HIS A 399 22.91 1.29 -12.99
C HIS A 399 22.49 2.60 -12.29
N ASN A 400 23.40 3.56 -12.18
CA ASN A 400 23.35 4.86 -11.52
C ASN A 400 23.02 4.87 -10.02
N ASP A 401 22.72 3.73 -9.42
CA ASP A 401 22.36 3.62 -8.00
C ASP A 401 23.14 2.51 -7.28
N ILE A 402 24.46 2.55 -7.43
CA ILE A 402 25.36 1.64 -6.72
C ILE A 402 25.45 2.03 -5.24
N ARG A 403 24.91 1.17 -4.38
CA ARG A 403 24.89 1.24 -2.91
C ARG A 403 24.64 -0.15 -2.31
N GLU A 404 25.00 -0.35 -1.04
CA GLU A 404 24.95 -1.65 -0.35
C GLU A 404 23.56 -2.29 -0.34
N GLU A 405 22.49 -1.50 -0.26
CA GLU A 405 21.11 -1.96 -0.22
C GLU A 405 20.64 -2.54 -1.58
N ASN A 406 21.31 -2.18 -2.67
CA ASN A 406 21.00 -2.63 -4.03
C ASN A 406 21.83 -3.85 -4.46
N ILE A 407 22.55 -4.47 -3.51
CA ILE A 407 23.40 -5.63 -3.75
C ILE A 407 22.95 -6.73 -2.80
N LEU A 408 22.38 -7.80 -3.34
CA LEU A 408 21.90 -8.93 -2.54
C LEU A 408 22.86 -10.12 -2.60
N ILE A 409 22.99 -10.82 -1.48
CA ILE A 409 23.77 -12.05 -1.35
C ILE A 409 22.87 -13.14 -0.80
N ASN A 410 22.84 -14.29 -1.48
CA ASN A 410 22.12 -15.48 -1.00
C ASN A 410 23.04 -16.45 -0.24
N ASP A 411 22.44 -17.46 0.38
CA ASP A 411 23.15 -18.48 1.16
C ASP A 411 24.15 -19.31 0.35
N ASN A 412 23.99 -19.36 -0.98
CA ASN A 412 24.92 -20.02 -1.91
C ASN A 412 26.14 -19.15 -2.25
N GLY A 413 26.19 -17.90 -1.75
CA GLY A 413 27.23 -16.93 -2.06
C GLY A 413 27.16 -16.42 -3.51
N ASP A 414 25.98 -16.42 -4.12
CA ASP A 414 25.70 -15.66 -5.33
C ASP A 414 25.42 -14.20 -4.98
N VAL A 415 25.69 -13.31 -5.94
CA VAL A 415 25.53 -11.87 -5.77
C VAL A 415 24.62 -11.36 -6.88
N TYR A 416 23.61 -10.59 -6.50
CA TYR A 416 22.61 -10.04 -7.40
C TYR A 416 22.56 -8.51 -7.26
N LEU A 417 22.56 -7.80 -8.38
CA LEU A 417 22.25 -6.37 -8.41
C LEU A 417 20.75 -6.18 -8.61
N ILE A 418 20.16 -5.22 -7.87
CA ILE A 418 18.73 -4.92 -7.87
C ILE A 418 18.47 -3.42 -7.98
N ASP A 419 17.21 -3.05 -8.19
CA ASP A 419 16.71 -1.66 -8.28
C ASP A 419 17.26 -0.86 -9.47
N PHE A 420 16.62 -1.05 -10.63
CA PHE A 420 17.00 -0.35 -11.86
C PHE A 420 16.17 0.93 -12.11
N GLY A 421 15.47 1.47 -11.10
CA GLY A 421 14.65 2.68 -11.28
C GLY A 421 15.45 3.89 -11.79
N MET A 422 16.72 3.99 -11.38
CA MET A 422 17.64 5.07 -11.78
C MET A 422 18.52 4.72 -12.99
N ALA A 423 18.47 3.47 -13.47
CA ALA A 423 19.36 2.98 -14.52
C ALA A 423 19.18 3.75 -15.84
N GLY A 424 20.19 3.83 -16.69
CA GLY A 424 20.13 4.61 -17.92
C GLY A 424 20.82 3.91 -19.08
N ARG A 425 20.22 3.99 -20.28
CA ARG A 425 20.85 3.54 -21.53
C ARG A 425 21.89 4.56 -21.97
N ALA A 426 23.08 4.08 -22.29
CA ALA A 426 24.21 4.88 -22.71
C ALA A 426 25.02 4.17 -23.80
N ASP A 427 25.43 4.92 -24.82
CA ASP A 427 26.35 4.41 -25.84
C ASP A 427 27.72 4.16 -25.20
N ILE A 428 28.13 2.89 -25.17
CA ILE A 428 29.37 2.42 -24.54
C ILE A 428 30.59 3.15 -25.09
N LYS A 429 30.62 3.45 -26.39
CA LYS A 429 31.76 4.11 -27.04
C LYS A 429 31.82 5.59 -26.67
N LYS A 430 30.67 6.27 -26.67
CA LYS A 430 30.60 7.72 -26.42
C LYS A 430 30.71 8.08 -24.95
N LYS A 431 30.22 7.21 -24.06
CA LYS A 431 30.12 7.47 -22.61
C LYS A 431 31.01 6.54 -21.78
N ARG A 432 32.10 6.02 -22.36
CA ARG A 432 33.01 5.06 -21.71
C ARG A 432 33.44 5.49 -20.30
N LYS A 433 33.76 6.77 -20.12
CA LYS A 433 34.14 7.37 -18.84
C LYS A 433 33.10 7.13 -17.73
N LEU A 434 31.80 7.21 -18.03
CA LEU A 434 30.75 7.00 -17.03
C LEU A 434 30.69 5.54 -16.56
N PHE A 435 30.91 4.59 -17.46
CA PHE A 435 30.97 3.16 -17.10
C PHE A 435 32.19 2.87 -16.23
N ASP A 436 33.34 3.43 -16.58
CA ASP A 436 34.56 3.24 -15.79
C ASP A 436 34.45 3.90 -14.39
N GLU A 437 33.78 5.07 -14.29
CA GLU A 437 33.46 5.73 -13.01
C GLU A 437 32.52 4.90 -12.14
N GLU A 438 31.46 4.33 -12.71
CA GLU A 438 30.53 3.46 -11.98
C GLU A 438 31.22 2.16 -11.51
N GLN A 439 32.05 1.57 -12.37
CA GLN A 439 32.84 0.38 -12.02
C GLN A 439 33.79 0.67 -10.85
N LEU A 440 34.46 1.83 -10.85
CA LEU A 440 35.33 2.26 -9.75
C LEU A 440 34.54 2.50 -8.46
N LYS A 441 33.40 3.19 -8.54
CA LYS A 441 32.50 3.40 -7.39
C LYS A 441 32.09 2.06 -6.77
N PHE A 442 31.72 1.10 -7.60
CA PHE A 442 31.31 -0.23 -7.14
C PHE A 442 32.46 -1.03 -6.52
N SER A 443 33.63 -1.02 -7.14
CA SER A 443 34.84 -1.64 -6.58
C SER A 443 35.17 -1.10 -5.19
N ASN A 444 35.17 0.23 -5.05
CA ASN A 444 35.46 0.90 -3.78
C ASN A 444 34.41 0.58 -2.70
N LEU A 445 33.13 0.45 -3.08
CA LEU A 445 32.07 0.01 -2.16
C LEU A 445 32.35 -1.40 -1.64
N LEU A 446 32.62 -2.35 -2.54
CA LEU A 446 32.89 -3.73 -2.19
C LEU A 446 34.14 -3.89 -1.30
N ASP A 447 35.13 -2.99 -1.41
CA ASP A 447 36.36 -3.06 -0.60
C ASP A 447 36.08 -2.88 0.90
N LYS A 448 35.05 -2.11 1.25
CA LYS A 448 34.61 -1.91 2.64
C LYS A 448 34.10 -3.20 3.30
N TYR A 449 33.69 -4.18 2.50
CA TYR A 449 33.08 -5.42 2.96
C TYR A 449 34.00 -6.64 2.83
N ASN A 450 35.23 -6.47 2.32
CA ASN A 450 36.19 -7.57 2.22
C ASN A 450 36.49 -8.18 3.60
N ALA A 451 36.45 -9.50 3.70
CA ALA A 451 36.76 -10.23 4.94
C ALA A 451 38.25 -10.17 5.38
N HIS A 452 39.11 -9.45 4.64
CA HIS A 452 40.53 -9.36 4.94
C HIS A 452 40.94 -7.94 5.34
N PHE A 453 40.74 -7.64 6.64
CA PHE A 453 41.61 -6.80 7.48
C PHE A 453 41.29 -7.19 8.94
N VAL A 454 41.77 -8.37 9.35
CA VAL A 454 41.96 -8.73 10.76
C VAL A 454 43.43 -9.09 10.91
N ASP A 455 44.07 -8.46 11.90
CA ASP A 455 45.50 -8.41 12.19
C ASP A 455 46.35 -9.62 11.79
N VAL A 456 47.26 -9.40 10.83
CA VAL A 456 48.55 -10.09 10.81
C VAL A 456 49.55 -9.12 11.43
N GLY A 457 49.57 -9.07 12.76
CA GLY A 457 50.28 -8.03 13.50
C GLY A 457 50.60 -8.37 14.95
N LEU A 458 50.79 -9.65 15.30
CA LEU A 458 51.56 -10.01 16.50
C LEU A 458 52.79 -10.79 16.07
N VAL A 459 53.86 -10.03 15.78
CA VAL A 459 55.20 -10.56 15.71
C VAL A 459 55.59 -11.00 17.12
N ILE A 460 55.87 -12.28 17.23
CA ILE A 460 56.50 -12.92 18.37
C ILE A 460 57.87 -12.27 18.57
N HIS A 461 58.03 -11.48 19.63
CA HIS A 461 59.34 -11.23 20.24
C HIS A 461 59.27 -11.63 21.71
N ALA A 462 59.52 -12.90 21.96
CA ALA A 462 60.04 -13.37 23.23
C ALA A 462 61.55 -13.53 23.06
N THR A 463 62.33 -12.63 23.65
CA THR A 463 63.76 -12.81 23.90
C THR A 463 63.97 -12.69 25.40
N SER A 464 64.47 -13.81 25.96
CA SER A 464 65.27 -13.99 27.19
C SER A 464 64.91 -13.21 28.46
#